data_AF-A0A967N780-F1
#
_entry.id   AF-A0A967N780-F1
#
_cell.length_a   1.000
_cell.length_b   1.000
_cell.length_c   1.000
_cell.angle_alpha   90.00
_cell.angle_beta   90.00
_cell.angle_gamma   90.00
#
_symmetry.space_group_name_H-M   'P 1'
#
loop_
_entity.id
_entity.type
_entity.pdbx_description
1 polymer ?
#
loop_
_entity_poly.entity_id
_entity_poly.type
_entity_poly.pdbx_seq_one_letter_code
_entity_poly.pdbx_strand_id
1 'polypeptide(L)'
;GILHPVPFDFDFSGLVNAPYARPRQDLGLGSVRERAFVGTCRAGADVPAALARFRGARRRLLATVDRVPGLDPDERADARAYLESFYELLEDPGAVRREIVEACR
;
A
#
# COMPACT_ATOMS: atom_id res chain seq x y z
N GLY A 1 15.16 -13.77 24.70
CA GLY A 1 15.23 -13.03 23.42
C GLY A 1 14.46 -11.73 23.57
N ILE A 2 14.83 -10.70 22.82
CA ILE A 2 14.09 -9.43 22.80
C ILE A 2 12.80 -9.64 21.99
N LEU A 3 11.66 -9.28 22.55
CA LEU A 3 10.37 -9.27 21.85
C LEU A 3 10.11 -7.86 21.31
N HIS A 4 9.83 -7.76 20.02
CA HIS A 4 9.39 -6.51 19.39
C HIS A 4 7.87 -6.54 19.31
N PRO A 5 7.15 -5.74 20.12
CA PRO A 5 5.72 -5.61 19.94
C PRO A 5 5.47 -4.96 18.58
N VAL A 6 4.62 -5.60 17.78
CA VAL A 6 4.04 -4.99 16.59
C VAL A 6 2.63 -4.59 17.00
N PRO A 7 2.44 -3.39 17.59
CA PRO A 7 1.09 -2.90 17.81
C PRO A 7 0.46 -2.73 16.43
N PHE A 8 -0.77 -3.25 16.28
CA PHE A 8 -1.53 -3.37 15.03
C PHE A 8 -1.17 -4.57 14.13
N ASP A 9 -2.20 -5.33 13.80
CA ASP A 9 -2.18 -6.31 12.70
C ASP A 9 -2.38 -5.61 11.33
N PHE A 10 -2.56 -6.41 10.28
CA PHE A 10 -2.77 -5.90 8.92
C PHE A 10 -4.22 -5.99 8.45
N ASP A 11 -5.17 -6.28 9.35
CA ASP A 11 -6.55 -6.60 8.96
C ASP A 11 -7.28 -5.38 8.35
N PHE A 12 -6.90 -4.18 8.76
CA PHE A 12 -7.39 -2.91 8.21
C PHE A 12 -6.64 -2.43 6.96
N SER A 13 -5.70 -3.22 6.45
CA SER A 13 -5.04 -2.90 5.18
C SER A 13 -5.89 -3.36 4.00
N GLY A 14 -5.91 -2.58 2.91
CA GLY A 14 -6.53 -3.02 1.66
C GLY A 14 -5.86 -4.23 1.00
N LEU A 15 -4.67 -4.65 1.47
CA LEU A 15 -4.02 -5.88 1.00
C LEU A 15 -4.70 -7.12 1.59
N VAL A 16 -5.08 -7.05 2.87
CA VAL A 16 -5.78 -8.13 3.57
C VAL A 16 -7.28 -8.07 3.30
N ASN A 17 -7.86 -6.86 3.30
CA ASN A 17 -9.27 -6.65 3.04
C ASN A 17 -10.18 -7.56 3.89
N ALA A 18 -9.89 -7.63 5.19
CA ALA A 18 -10.66 -8.47 6.08
C ALA A 18 -12.16 -8.09 6.03
N PRO A 19 -13.11 -9.05 6.00
CA PRO A 19 -14.54 -8.75 5.81
C PRO A 19 -15.14 -7.82 6.86
N TYR A 20 -14.53 -7.76 8.05
CA TYR A 20 -14.95 -6.92 9.15
C TYR A 20 -14.26 -5.54 9.17
N ALA A 21 -13.22 -5.35 8.35
CA ALA A 21 -12.48 -4.10 8.32
C ALA A 21 -13.38 -2.96 7.83
N ARG A 22 -13.24 -1.80 8.47
CA ARG A 22 -13.99 -0.59 8.12
C ARG A 22 -13.01 0.47 7.62
N PRO A 23 -13.38 1.25 6.59
CA PRO A 23 -12.52 2.31 6.08
C PRO A 23 -12.30 3.39 7.13
N ARG A 24 -11.15 4.07 7.03
CA ARG A 24 -10.83 5.24 7.87
C ARG A 24 -11.67 6.44 7.43
N GLN A 25 -12.79 6.65 8.11
CA GLN A 25 -13.76 7.71 7.79
C GLN A 25 -13.19 9.12 7.98
N ASP A 26 -12.22 9.31 8.88
CA ASP A 26 -11.50 10.58 9.08
C ASP A 26 -10.69 11.02 7.85
N LEU A 27 -10.38 10.07 6.96
CA LEU A 27 -9.74 10.32 5.68
C LEU A 27 -10.72 10.43 4.51
N GLY A 28 -12.03 10.24 4.74
CA GLY A 28 -13.05 10.24 3.69
C GLY A 28 -13.01 9.00 2.79
N LEU A 29 -12.34 7.91 3.21
CA LEU A 29 -12.26 6.68 2.41
C LEU A 29 -13.61 5.93 2.43
N GLY A 30 -14.06 5.51 1.25
CA GLY A 30 -15.25 4.67 1.06
C GLY A 30 -14.96 3.18 1.24
N SER A 31 -13.70 2.77 1.10
CA SER A 31 -13.25 1.38 1.21
C SER A 31 -11.87 1.27 1.85
N VAL A 32 -11.59 0.16 2.54
CA VAL A 32 -10.23 -0.16 3.04
C VAL A 32 -9.23 -0.37 1.90
N ARG A 33 -9.72 -0.56 0.67
CA ARG A 33 -8.94 -0.67 -0.56
C ARG A 33 -8.50 0.70 -1.11
N GLU A 34 -9.13 1.78 -0.69
CA GLU A 34 -8.70 3.11 -1.12
C GLU A 34 -7.45 3.52 -0.35
N ARG A 35 -6.52 4.18 -1.03
CA ARG A 35 -5.26 4.64 -0.43
C ARG A 35 -5.33 6.16 -0.30
N ALA A 36 -4.99 6.66 0.88
CA ALA A 36 -4.70 8.07 1.09
C ALA A 36 -3.29 8.19 1.66
N PHE A 37 -2.50 9.09 1.10
CA PHE A 37 -1.21 9.45 1.68
C PHE A 37 -1.45 10.27 2.96
N VAL A 38 -0.88 9.80 4.07
CA VAL A 38 -0.99 10.46 5.40
C VAL A 38 0.37 10.88 5.94
N GLY A 39 1.38 10.99 5.07
CA GLY A 39 2.70 11.47 5.45
C GLY A 39 2.70 12.98 5.64
N THR A 40 3.60 13.47 6.49
CA THR A 40 3.78 14.89 6.70
C THR A 40 4.55 15.54 5.55
N CYS A 41 4.25 16.80 5.22
CA CYS A 41 5.04 17.59 4.27
C CYS A 41 6.44 17.87 4.84
N ARG A 42 7.37 16.93 4.65
CA ARG A 42 8.72 17.01 5.21
C ARG A 42 9.67 17.72 4.25
N ALA A 43 10.17 18.89 4.66
CA ALA A 43 11.25 19.57 3.95
C ALA A 43 12.46 18.64 3.78
N GLY A 44 12.97 18.53 2.55
CA GLY A 44 14.09 17.66 2.21
C GLY A 44 13.73 16.17 2.05
N ALA A 45 12.45 15.78 2.09
CA ALA A 45 12.06 14.43 1.71
C ALA A 45 12.25 14.22 0.20
N ASP A 46 13.10 13.25 -0.15
CA ASP A 46 13.29 12.82 -1.53
C ASP A 46 12.20 11.79 -1.92
N VAL A 47 11.00 12.30 -2.17
CA VAL A 47 9.88 11.49 -2.66
C VAL A 47 10.27 10.74 -3.94
N PRO A 48 10.89 11.35 -4.96
CA PRO A 48 11.36 10.63 -6.15
C PRO A 48 12.24 9.40 -5.84
N ALA A 49 13.23 9.53 -4.96
CA ALA A 49 14.09 8.41 -4.58
C ALA A 49 13.32 7.31 -3.84
N ALA A 50 12.39 7.69 -2.95
CA ALA A 50 11.53 6.73 -2.27
C ALA A 50 10.66 5.95 -3.27
N LEU A 51 10.02 6.63 -4.22
CA LEU A 51 9.21 5.99 -5.26
C LEU A 51 10.07 5.10 -6.19
N ALA A 52 11.30 5.51 -6.52
CA ALA A 52 12.23 4.68 -7.29
C ALA A 52 12.56 3.35 -6.57
N ARG A 53 12.74 3.39 -5.24
CA ARG A 53 12.92 2.16 -4.44
C ARG A 53 11.71 1.24 -4.53
N PHE A 54 10.49 1.77 -4.47
CA PHE A 54 9.27 0.97 -4.64
C PHE A 54 9.19 0.36 -6.04
N ARG A 55 9.41 1.15 -7.09
CA ARG A 55 9.44 0.67 -8.49
C ARG A 55 10.43 -0.48 -8.67
N GLY A 56 11.66 -0.33 -8.15
CA GLY A 56 12.68 -1.38 -8.20
C GLY A 56 12.32 -2.65 -7.41
N ALA A 57 11.41 -2.55 -6.45
CA ALA A 57 10.93 -3.70 -5.66
C ALA A 57 9.75 -4.45 -6.28
N ARG A 58 9.07 -3.90 -7.30
CA ARG A 58 7.82 -4.44 -7.89
C ARG A 58 7.84 -5.94 -8.10
N ARG A 59 8.78 -6.42 -8.94
CA ARG A 59 8.90 -7.84 -9.25
C ARG A 59 9.10 -8.72 -8.02
N ARG A 60 9.93 -8.27 -7.07
CA ARG A 60 10.20 -9.04 -5.85
C ARG A 60 8.96 -9.11 -4.97
N LEU A 61 8.25 -7.99 -4.82
CA LEU A 61 7.08 -7.90 -3.96
C LEU A 61 5.94 -8.78 -4.49
N LEU A 62 5.64 -8.70 -5.78
CA LEU A 62 4.61 -9.54 -6.42
C LEU A 62 4.98 -11.03 -6.34
N ALA A 63 6.25 -11.38 -6.61
CA ALA A 63 6.71 -12.76 -6.49
C ALA A 63 6.68 -13.30 -5.05
N THR A 64 6.68 -12.45 -4.03
CA THR A 64 6.45 -12.88 -2.65
C THR A 64 5.01 -13.34 -2.46
N VAL A 65 4.03 -12.58 -2.97
CA VAL A 65 2.61 -12.96 -2.93
C VAL A 65 2.38 -14.27 -3.68
N ASP A 66 3.00 -14.44 -4.84
CA ASP A 66 2.87 -15.66 -5.65
C ASP A 66 3.41 -16.92 -4.96
N ARG A 67 4.27 -16.76 -3.93
CA ARG A 67 4.94 -17.87 -3.24
C ARG A 67 4.42 -18.14 -1.84
N VAL A 68 3.40 -17.42 -1.37
CA VAL A 68 2.80 -17.69 -0.06
C VAL A 68 2.19 -19.11 -0.06
N PRO A 69 2.70 -20.03 0.78
CA PRO A 69 2.17 -21.39 0.85
C PRO A 69 0.76 -21.38 1.45
N GLY A 70 -0.17 -22.14 0.84
CA GLY A 70 -1.53 -22.31 1.38
C GLY A 70 -2.47 -21.11 1.19
N LEU A 71 -2.03 -20.02 0.57
CA LEU A 71 -2.92 -18.91 0.21
C LEU A 71 -3.83 -19.32 -0.95
N ASP A 72 -5.13 -19.10 -0.78
CA ASP A 72 -6.15 -19.42 -1.77
C ASP A 72 -5.86 -18.72 -3.11
N PRO A 73 -6.12 -19.36 -4.27
CA PRO A 73 -5.85 -18.77 -5.57
C PRO A 73 -6.56 -17.43 -5.81
N ASP A 74 -7.81 -17.29 -5.35
CA ASP A 74 -8.58 -16.06 -5.54
C ASP A 74 -8.07 -14.95 -4.62
N GLU A 75 -7.77 -15.27 -3.36
CA GLU A 75 -7.11 -14.34 -2.42
C GLU A 75 -5.75 -13.88 -2.94
N ARG A 76 -4.97 -14.79 -3.55
CA ARG A 76 -3.68 -14.47 -4.16
C ARG A 76 -3.84 -13.54 -5.35
N ALA A 77 -4.81 -13.83 -6.24
CA ALA A 77 -5.08 -12.99 -7.40
C ALA A 77 -5.53 -11.59 -6.98
N ASP A 78 -6.40 -11.50 -5.98
CA ASP A 78 -6.88 -10.24 -5.40
C ASP A 78 -5.76 -9.43 -4.75
N ALA A 79 -4.93 -10.06 -3.89
CA ALA A 79 -3.79 -9.42 -3.27
C ALA A 79 -2.79 -8.89 -4.32
N ARG A 80 -2.55 -9.68 -5.38
CA ARG A 80 -1.72 -9.29 -6.51
C ARG A 80 -2.32 -8.09 -7.25
N ALA A 81 -3.61 -8.11 -7.58
CA ALA A 81 -4.28 -7.00 -8.25
C ALA A 81 -4.23 -5.70 -7.43
N TYR A 82 -4.44 -5.79 -6.11
CA TYR A 82 -4.34 -4.64 -5.22
C TYR A 82 -2.93 -4.03 -5.18
N LEU A 83 -1.88 -4.86 -5.24
CA LEU A 83 -0.51 -4.37 -5.27
C LEU A 83 -0.14 -3.81 -6.65
N GLU A 84 -0.61 -4.42 -7.73
CA GLU A 84 -0.42 -3.90 -9.10
C GLU A 84 -1.04 -2.50 -9.25
N SER A 85 -2.23 -2.24 -8.70
CA SER A 85 -2.85 -0.92 -8.77
C SER A 85 -2.03 0.20 -8.09
N PHE A 86 -1.25 -0.15 -7.06
CA PHE A 86 -0.28 0.79 -6.50
C PHE A 86 0.84 1.11 -7.51
N TYR A 87 1.33 0.11 -8.24
CA TYR A 87 2.35 0.33 -9.25
C TYR A 87 1.84 1.09 -10.47
N GLU A 88 0.58 0.89 -10.86
CA GLU A 88 -0.09 1.70 -11.88
C GLU A 88 -0.13 3.18 -11.46
N LEU A 89 -0.49 3.48 -10.20
CA LEU A 89 -0.39 4.84 -9.65
C LEU A 89 1.03 5.39 -9.76
N LEU A 90 2.07 4.59 -9.45
CA LEU A 90 3.46 5.02 -9.56
C LEU A 90 3.94 5.26 -11.00
N GLU A 91 3.25 4.70 -12.00
CA GLU A 91 3.55 4.88 -13.41
C GLU A 91 2.84 6.10 -14.02
N ASP A 92 1.83 6.66 -13.35
CA ASP A 92 1.17 7.92 -13.72
C ASP A 92 1.76 9.12 -12.93
N PRO A 93 2.56 10.00 -13.58
CA PRO A 93 3.12 11.18 -12.92
C PRO A 93 2.07 12.16 -12.39
N GLY A 94 0.91 12.23 -13.04
CA GLY A 94 -0.21 13.06 -12.61
C GLY A 94 -0.87 12.50 -11.35
N ALA A 95 -1.08 11.19 -11.28
CA ALA A 95 -1.57 10.53 -10.07
C ALA A 95 -0.57 10.67 -8.92
N VAL A 96 0.72 10.38 -9.13
CA VAL A 96 1.77 10.58 -8.11
C VAL A 96 1.74 12.00 -7.55
N ARG A 97 1.63 13.01 -8.43
CA ARG A 97 1.59 14.40 -7.99
C ARG A 97 0.41 14.66 -7.06
N ARG A 98 -0.81 14.31 -7.49
CA ARG A 98 -2.05 14.57 -6.73
C ARG A 98 -2.15 13.76 -5.45
N GLU A 99 -1.84 12.46 -5.52
CA GLU A 99 -2.13 11.47 -4.47
C GLU A 99 -1.01 11.36 -3.43
N ILE A 100 0.21 11.83 -3.74
CA ILE A 100 1.38 11.68 -2.86
C ILE A 100 2.04 13.03 -2.59
N VAL A 101 2.42 13.77 -3.65
CA VAL A 101 3.22 15.00 -3.49
C VAL A 101 2.39 16.15 -2.92
N GLU A 102 1.20 16.38 -3.49
CA GLU A 102 0.27 17.44 -3.09
C GLU A 102 -0.64 17.00 -1.93
N ALA A 103 -0.74 15.69 -1.66
CA ALA A 103 -1.61 15.12 -0.62
C ALA A 103 -0.99 15.10 0.79
N CYS A 104 0.28 15.49 0.94
CA CYS A 104 0.91 15.56 2.25
C CYS A 104 0.17 16.54 3.18
N ARG A 105 0.19 16.26 4.48
CA ARG A 105 -0.48 17.08 5.51
C ARG A 105 0.50 17.71 6.48
#